data_AF-A0A0A0M5X4-F1
#
_entry.id   AF-A0A0A0M5X4-F1
#
_cell.length_a   1.000
_cell.length_b   1.000
_cell.length_c   1.000
_cell.angle_alpha   90.00
_cell.angle_beta   90.00
_cell.angle_gamma   90.00
#
_symmetry.space_group_name_H-M   'P 1'
#
loop_
_entity.id
_entity.type
_entity.pdbx_description
1 polymer ?
#
loop_
_entity_poly.entity_id
_entity_poly.type
_entity_poly.pdbx_seq_one_letter_code
_entity_poly.pdbx_strand_id
1 'polypeptide(L)'
;MAALTGEPGTRPAGTLYLVDASLYVFRAWHSLPPDLHGADGWPTNAVHGFARFLLELLDRARPQHIALAFDEALDSCFRNELYPGYKANREPAPEELRRQFGQCQRLCRALGLEVLADRDYEADDLIGSACVQSRASGFRSVLVSADKDLSQLLGEHDEQWDFARGQRWGAAGVPGRHGVEAHQVADFLALTGDPVDNIPGVPGIGAKTAAALLAHFGSLDALLARVEEIPFLRLRGAARCAERL
;
A
#
# COMPACT_ATOMS: atom_id res chain seq x y z
N MET A 1 2.25 27.08 -7.80
CA MET A 1 2.62 25.75 -7.28
C MET A 1 3.70 25.19 -8.16
N ALA A 2 4.96 25.37 -7.75
CA ALA A 2 6.11 24.93 -8.54
C ALA A 2 6.18 23.40 -8.52
N ALA A 3 6.19 22.79 -9.70
CA ALA A 3 6.50 21.38 -9.86
C ALA A 3 7.92 21.12 -9.34
N LEU A 4 8.04 20.28 -8.31
CA LEU A 4 9.31 19.82 -7.79
C LEU A 4 9.82 18.68 -8.69
N THR A 5 10.33 19.06 -9.87
CA THR A 5 11.11 18.15 -10.71
C THR A 5 12.51 18.08 -10.11
N GLY A 6 12.79 17.02 -9.34
CA GLY A 6 14.17 16.66 -9.01
C GLY A 6 14.96 16.47 -10.30
N GLU A 7 16.20 16.95 -10.32
CA GLU A 7 17.13 16.77 -11.45
C GLU A 7 17.30 15.26 -11.72
N PRO A 8 17.00 14.76 -12.92
CA PRO A 8 17.21 13.34 -13.25
C PRO A 8 18.70 13.00 -13.18
N GLY A 9 19.06 12.06 -12.30
CA GLY A 9 20.42 11.50 -12.21
C GLY A 9 21.19 11.72 -10.90
N THR A 10 20.66 12.44 -9.91
CA THR A 10 21.30 12.54 -8.59
C THR A 10 21.08 11.28 -7.74
N ARG A 11 22.17 10.63 -7.31
CA ARG A 11 22.10 9.50 -6.38
C ARG A 11 21.37 9.92 -5.08
N PRO A 12 20.49 9.08 -4.54
CA PRO A 12 19.83 9.35 -3.27
C PRO A 12 20.83 9.57 -2.13
N ALA A 13 20.53 10.54 -1.25
CA ALA A 13 21.32 10.88 -0.06
C ALA A 13 21.29 9.78 1.02
N GLY A 14 20.24 8.95 1.03
CA GLY A 14 20.06 7.85 1.96
C GLY A 14 18.85 7.00 1.59
N THR A 15 18.59 5.95 2.37
CA THR A 15 17.42 5.06 2.22
C THR A 15 16.56 5.11 3.48
N LEU A 16 15.28 5.39 3.31
CA LEU A 16 14.26 5.27 4.34
C LEU A 16 13.47 3.98 4.13
N TYR A 17 13.42 3.13 5.16
CA TYR A 17 12.57 1.94 5.16
C TYR A 17 11.22 2.29 5.76
N LEU A 18 10.15 2.13 4.98
CA LEU A 18 8.78 2.36 5.41
C LEU A 18 8.09 1.00 5.51
N VAL A 19 7.77 0.56 6.73
CA VAL A 19 7.20 -0.75 6.98
C VAL A 19 5.70 -0.64 7.19
N ASP A 20 4.94 -1.36 6.37
CA ASP A 20 3.53 -1.65 6.62
C ASP A 20 3.46 -2.70 7.74
N ALA A 21 3.44 -2.25 8.99
CA ALA A 21 3.50 -3.15 10.14
C ALA A 21 2.20 -3.92 10.33
N SER A 22 1.05 -3.31 10.01
CA SER A 22 -0.26 -3.96 10.07
C SER A 22 -0.27 -5.29 9.33
N LEU A 23 0.23 -5.31 8.09
CA LEU A 23 0.30 -6.51 7.27
C LEU A 23 1.06 -7.65 7.97
N TYR A 24 2.16 -7.36 8.64
CA TYR A 24 2.94 -8.38 9.35
C TYR A 24 2.32 -8.80 10.69
N VAL A 25 1.60 -7.91 11.37
CA VAL A 25 0.81 -8.27 12.56
C VAL A 25 -0.32 -9.23 12.18
N PHE A 26 -1.12 -8.90 11.16
CA PHE A 26 -2.18 -9.78 10.66
C PHE A 26 -1.63 -11.12 10.17
N ARG A 27 -0.52 -11.10 9.42
CA ARG A 27 0.14 -12.34 8.98
C ARG A 27 0.54 -13.21 10.17
N ALA A 28 1.13 -12.63 11.20
CA ALA A 28 1.52 -13.35 12.40
C ALA A 28 0.32 -13.92 13.16
N TRP A 29 -0.76 -13.14 13.30
CA TRP A 29 -2.02 -13.55 13.92
C TRP A 29 -2.61 -14.80 13.27
N HIS A 30 -2.63 -14.87 11.93
CA HIS A 30 -3.19 -16.02 11.20
C HIS A 30 -2.21 -17.20 11.04
N SER A 31 -0.90 -16.96 11.11
CA SER A 31 0.10 -18.00 10.84
C SER A 31 0.58 -18.73 12.11
N LEU A 32 0.39 -18.15 13.29
CA LEU A 32 0.85 -18.72 14.55
C LEU A 32 -0.33 -19.13 15.44
N PRO A 33 -0.26 -20.31 16.07
CA PRO A 33 -1.31 -20.77 16.98
C PRO A 33 -1.47 -19.80 18.17
N PRO A 34 -2.70 -19.62 18.69
CA PRO A 34 -2.98 -18.70 19.79
C PRO A 34 -2.57 -19.26 21.17
N ASP A 35 -1.89 -20.40 21.22
CA ASP A 35 -1.43 -21.06 22.44
C ASP A 35 -0.25 -20.33 23.12
N LEU A 36 0.38 -19.38 22.43
CA LEU A 36 1.36 -18.46 22.99
C LEU A 36 0.68 -17.42 23.85
N HIS A 37 0.83 -17.51 25.17
CA HIS A 37 0.22 -16.59 26.13
C HIS A 37 1.27 -15.80 26.94
N GLY A 38 0.91 -14.56 27.28
CA GLY A 38 1.66 -13.75 28.25
C GLY A 38 1.45 -14.21 29.69
N ALA A 39 2.21 -13.62 30.62
CA ALA A 39 2.06 -13.87 32.05
C ALA A 39 0.67 -13.47 32.61
N ASP A 40 -0.03 -12.60 31.89
CA ASP A 40 -1.41 -12.17 32.16
C ASP A 40 -2.46 -13.13 31.57
N GLY A 41 -2.05 -14.22 30.95
CA GLY A 41 -2.92 -15.23 30.33
C GLY A 41 -3.52 -14.81 28.98
N TRP A 42 -3.10 -13.69 28.39
CA TRP A 42 -3.61 -13.23 27.10
C TRP A 42 -2.77 -13.76 25.92
N PRO A 43 -3.38 -14.05 24.76
CA PRO A 43 -2.63 -14.44 23.57
C PRO A 43 -1.62 -13.39 23.12
N THR A 44 -0.47 -13.87 22.64
CA THR A 44 0.69 -13.07 22.20
C THR A 44 1.31 -13.58 20.90
N ASN A 45 0.59 -14.45 20.18
CA ASN A 45 1.03 -15.08 18.94
C ASN A 45 1.39 -14.07 17.85
N ALA A 46 0.56 -13.03 17.63
CA ALA A 46 0.83 -11.97 16.68
C ALA A 46 2.05 -11.14 17.09
N VAL A 47 2.18 -10.80 18.38
CA VAL A 47 3.36 -10.06 18.91
C VAL A 47 4.63 -10.84 18.68
N HIS A 48 4.63 -12.15 18.99
CA HIS A 48 5.80 -13.00 18.81
C HIS A 48 6.18 -13.13 17.33
N GLY A 49 5.22 -13.36 16.44
CA GLY A 49 5.49 -13.43 15.00
C GLY A 49 5.97 -12.11 14.42
N PHE A 50 5.35 -10.99 14.81
CA PHE A 50 5.76 -9.66 14.40
C PHE A 50 7.17 -9.31 14.90
N ALA A 51 7.49 -9.61 16.16
CA ALA A 51 8.82 -9.42 16.73
C ALA A 51 9.90 -10.18 15.94
N ARG A 52 9.62 -11.44 15.56
CA ARG A 52 10.53 -12.24 14.73
C ARG A 52 10.76 -11.60 13.38
N PHE A 53 9.69 -11.19 12.69
CA PHE A 53 9.79 -10.47 11.43
C PHE A 53 10.64 -9.20 11.57
N LEU A 54 10.35 -8.38 12.58
CA LEU A 54 11.00 -7.09 12.79
C LEU A 54 12.50 -7.27 13.06
N LEU A 55 12.87 -8.20 13.94
CA LEU A 55 14.27 -8.49 14.24
C LEU A 55 15.02 -9.04 13.01
N GLU A 56 14.38 -9.90 12.21
CA GLU A 56 14.96 -10.41 10.97
C GLU A 56 15.15 -9.29 9.93
N LEU A 57 14.17 -8.38 9.81
CA LEU A 57 14.25 -7.22 8.94
C LEU A 57 15.42 -6.32 9.35
N LEU A 58 15.55 -6.01 10.64
CA LEU A 58 16.61 -5.16 11.16
C LEU A 58 18.00 -5.79 10.96
N ASP A 59 18.15 -7.10 11.15
CA ASP A 59 19.42 -7.78 10.95
C ASP A 59 19.82 -7.86 9.46
N ARG A 60 18.87 -8.16 8.58
CA ARG A 60 19.10 -8.30 7.13
C ARG A 60 19.30 -6.97 6.43
N ALA A 61 18.49 -5.96 6.75
CA ALA A 61 18.50 -4.68 6.07
C ALA A 61 19.44 -3.67 6.72
N ARG A 62 19.69 -3.78 8.03
CA ARG A 62 20.49 -2.82 8.83
C ARG A 62 20.16 -1.36 8.49
N PRO A 63 18.87 -0.97 8.55
CA PRO A 63 18.46 0.35 8.10
C PRO A 63 19.04 1.45 9.00
N GLN A 64 19.54 2.52 8.38
CA GLN A 64 19.91 3.74 9.12
C GLN A 64 18.69 4.61 9.42
N HIS A 65 17.64 4.53 8.59
CA HIS A 65 16.38 5.22 8.75
C HIS A 65 15.23 4.23 8.51
N ILE A 66 14.32 4.12 9.48
CA ILE A 66 13.17 3.23 9.43
C ILE A 66 11.99 3.84 10.18
N ALA A 67 10.79 3.68 9.63
CA ALA A 67 9.54 3.99 10.31
C ALA A 67 8.53 2.85 10.07
N LEU A 68 7.67 2.59 11.05
CA LEU A 68 6.68 1.53 11.02
C LEU A 68 5.27 2.12 11.08
N ALA A 69 4.48 1.93 10.04
CA ALA A 69 3.11 2.39 9.94
C ALA A 69 2.13 1.33 10.43
N PHE A 70 1.21 1.72 11.30
CA PHE A 70 0.14 0.87 11.83
C PHE A 70 -1.23 1.50 11.53
N ASP A 71 -2.20 0.64 11.22
CA ASP A 71 -3.60 1.03 11.16
C ASP A 71 -4.15 1.17 12.58
N GLU A 72 -4.46 2.40 12.98
CA GLU A 72 -5.29 2.66 14.16
C GLU A 72 -6.75 2.94 13.80
N ALA A 73 -7.01 3.36 12.56
CA ALA A 73 -8.34 3.52 11.96
C ALA A 73 -9.03 2.17 11.64
N LEU A 74 -8.96 1.18 12.55
CA LEU A 74 -9.44 -0.19 12.33
C LEU A 74 -10.96 -0.29 12.13
N ASP A 75 -11.72 0.69 12.63
CA ASP A 75 -13.19 0.66 12.62
C ASP A 75 -13.81 1.62 11.58
N SER A 76 -13.13 2.72 11.24
CA SER A 76 -13.56 3.69 10.22
C SER A 76 -12.45 4.69 9.92
N CYS A 77 -12.31 5.09 8.65
CA CYS A 77 -11.49 6.23 8.20
C CYS A 77 -12.29 7.16 7.27
N PHE A 78 -11.67 8.22 6.75
CA PHE A 78 -12.32 9.14 5.81
C PHE A 78 -12.83 8.44 4.53
N ARG A 79 -12.27 7.28 4.15
CA ARG A 79 -12.75 6.49 3.01
C ARG A 79 -14.16 5.95 3.24
N ASN A 80 -14.54 5.64 4.48
CA ASN A 80 -15.89 5.17 4.81
C ASN A 80 -16.93 6.30 4.67
N GLU A 81 -16.53 7.57 4.86
CA GLU A 81 -17.39 8.72 4.58
C GLU A 81 -17.62 8.92 3.07
N LEU A 82 -16.58 8.68 2.26
CA LEU A 82 -16.65 8.75 0.80
C LEU A 82 -17.44 7.59 0.19
N TYR A 83 -17.21 6.38 0.70
CA TYR A 83 -17.86 5.16 0.23
C TYR A 83 -18.13 4.22 1.41
N PRO A 84 -19.38 4.16 1.92
CA PRO A 84 -19.73 3.31 3.08
C PRO A 84 -19.48 1.81 2.88
N GLY A 85 -19.38 1.34 1.63
CA GLY A 85 -19.05 -0.06 1.33
C GLY A 85 -17.56 -0.40 1.51
N TYR A 86 -16.68 0.59 1.69
CA TYR A 86 -15.24 0.38 1.80
C TYR A 86 -14.88 -0.57 2.95
N LYS A 87 -14.18 -1.67 2.64
CA LYS A 87 -13.78 -2.74 3.58
C LYS A 87 -14.93 -3.34 4.41
N ALA A 88 -16.20 -3.12 4.03
CA ALA A 88 -17.37 -3.59 4.77
C ALA A 88 -17.52 -5.13 4.79
N ASN A 89 -16.77 -5.82 3.93
CA ASN A 89 -16.64 -7.27 3.89
C ASN A 89 -15.64 -7.84 4.91
N ARG A 90 -14.88 -6.99 5.63
CA ARG A 90 -13.90 -7.43 6.63
C ARG A 90 -14.58 -7.58 7.99
N GLU A 91 -14.30 -8.69 8.68
CA GLU A 91 -14.75 -8.88 10.05
C GLU A 91 -14.02 -7.92 11.00
N PRO A 92 -14.70 -7.34 12.00
CA PRO A 92 -14.05 -6.51 12.99
C PRO A 92 -12.92 -7.26 13.71
N ALA A 93 -11.79 -6.58 13.92
CA ALA A 93 -10.68 -7.18 14.65
C ALA A 93 -11.11 -7.57 16.08
N PRO A 94 -10.92 -8.84 16.51
CA PRO A 94 -11.26 -9.29 17.85
C PRO A 94 -10.40 -8.56 18.91
N GLU A 95 -10.87 -8.52 20.16
CA GLU A 95 -10.23 -7.77 21.25
C GLU A 95 -8.77 -8.19 21.46
N GLU A 96 -8.50 -9.50 21.37
CA GLU A 96 -7.18 -10.08 21.48
C GLU A 96 -6.23 -9.52 20.43
N LEU A 97 -6.71 -9.36 19.18
CA LEU A 97 -5.90 -8.80 18.10
C LEU A 97 -5.65 -7.31 18.32
N ARG A 98 -6.67 -6.53 18.69
CA ARG A 98 -6.52 -5.10 19.01
C ARG A 98 -5.48 -4.87 20.11
N ARG A 99 -5.51 -5.71 21.15
CA ARG A 99 -4.51 -5.68 22.24
C ARG A 99 -3.10 -5.96 21.73
N GLN A 100 -2.96 -6.96 20.85
CA GLN A 100 -1.67 -7.33 20.28
C GLN A 100 -1.12 -6.26 19.32
N PHE A 101 -1.97 -5.55 18.57
CA PHE A 101 -1.56 -4.34 17.82
C PHE A 101 -0.90 -3.31 18.73
N GLY A 102 -1.56 -2.97 19.84
CA GLY A 102 -1.00 -2.05 20.83
C GLY A 102 0.32 -2.56 21.45
N GLN A 103 0.48 -3.87 21.63
CA GLN A 103 1.73 -4.48 22.09
C GLN A 103 2.84 -4.38 21.04
N CYS A 104 2.55 -4.62 19.76
CA CYS A 104 3.49 -4.47 18.65
C CYS A 104 4.02 -3.03 18.53
N GLN A 105 3.14 -2.03 18.64
CA GLN A 105 3.58 -0.64 18.66
C GLN A 105 4.49 -0.34 19.87
N ARG A 106 4.15 -0.83 21.07
CA ARG A 106 4.98 -0.66 22.27
C ARG A 106 6.35 -1.32 22.10
N LEU A 107 6.41 -2.50 21.49
CA LEU A 107 7.66 -3.16 21.15
C LEU A 107 8.53 -2.29 20.23
N CYS A 108 7.95 -1.73 19.16
CA CYS A 108 8.68 -0.84 18.25
C CYS A 108 9.28 0.37 18.97
N ARG A 109 8.45 1.05 19.78
CA ARG A 109 8.90 2.21 20.59
C ARG A 109 9.99 1.83 21.59
N ALA A 110 9.89 0.65 22.22
CA ALA A 110 10.90 0.16 23.16
C ALA A 110 12.25 -0.16 22.49
N LEU A 111 12.23 -0.52 21.20
CA LEU A 111 13.43 -0.70 20.38
C LEU A 111 14.00 0.64 19.85
N GLY A 112 13.36 1.77 20.16
CA GLY A 112 13.76 3.10 19.68
C GLY A 112 13.40 3.37 18.22
N LEU A 113 12.41 2.64 17.68
CA LEU A 113 11.95 2.80 16.30
C LEU A 113 10.80 3.81 16.20
N GLU A 114 10.77 4.54 15.08
CA GLU A 114 9.70 5.49 14.78
C GLU A 114 8.41 4.74 14.41
N VAL A 115 7.30 5.12 15.06
CA VAL A 115 5.97 4.52 14.86
C VAL A 115 5.04 5.57 14.30
N LEU A 116 4.55 5.34 13.09
CA LEU A 116 3.53 6.15 12.45
C LEU A 116 2.17 5.49 12.70
N ALA A 117 1.27 6.21 13.35
CA ALA A 117 -0.09 5.77 13.57
C ALA A 117 -0.99 6.99 13.69
N ASP A 118 -2.15 6.93 13.06
CA ASP A 118 -3.12 8.01 13.05
C ASP A 118 -4.54 7.45 13.12
N ARG A 119 -5.46 8.21 13.71
CA ARG A 119 -6.84 7.78 13.93
C ARG A 119 -7.72 7.95 12.71
N ASP A 120 -7.35 8.86 11.82
CA ASP A 120 -8.15 9.25 10.67
C ASP A 120 -7.56 8.71 9.35
N TYR A 121 -6.27 8.37 9.35
CA TYR A 121 -5.51 7.89 8.19
C TYR A 121 -5.01 6.45 8.36
N GLU A 122 -5.01 5.69 7.26
CA GLU A 122 -4.52 4.31 7.24
C GLU A 122 -2.99 4.25 7.12
N ALA A 123 -2.40 3.09 7.39
CA ALA A 123 -0.96 2.86 7.25
C ALA A 123 -0.44 3.25 5.85
N ASP A 124 -1.23 3.01 4.81
CA ASP A 124 -0.89 3.36 3.43
C ASP A 124 -0.76 4.87 3.21
N ASP A 125 -1.62 5.67 3.86
CA ASP A 125 -1.58 7.13 3.80
C ASP A 125 -0.34 7.68 4.51
N LEU A 126 0.01 7.09 5.65
CA LEU A 126 1.20 7.44 6.42
C LEU A 126 2.47 7.09 5.65
N ILE A 127 2.50 5.91 5.02
CA ILE A 127 3.60 5.48 4.15
C ILE A 127 3.71 6.41 2.93
N GLY A 128 2.60 6.70 2.27
CA GLY A 128 2.55 7.62 1.12
C GLY A 128 3.09 9.01 1.48
N SER A 129 2.64 9.56 2.60
CA SER A 129 3.07 10.86 3.12
C SER A 129 4.58 10.88 3.42
N ALA A 130 5.08 9.88 4.14
CA ALA A 130 6.51 9.76 4.46
C ALA A 130 7.37 9.53 3.22
N CYS A 131 6.88 8.77 2.24
CA CYS A 131 7.55 8.53 0.96
C CYS A 131 7.73 9.84 0.18
N VAL A 132 6.68 10.64 0.06
CA VAL A 132 6.73 11.95 -0.62
C VAL A 132 7.68 12.91 0.09
N GLN A 133 7.59 13.00 1.43
CA GLN A 133 8.43 13.90 2.21
C GLN A 133 9.92 13.52 2.17
N SER A 134 10.22 12.23 2.25
CA SER A 134 11.60 11.72 2.19
C SER A 134 12.22 11.95 0.81
N ARG A 135 11.46 11.74 -0.26
CA ARG A 135 11.89 12.02 -1.63
C ARG A 135 12.23 13.50 -1.83
N ALA A 136 11.39 14.40 -1.31
CA ALA A 136 11.67 15.83 -1.34
C ALA A 136 12.96 16.21 -0.57
N SER A 137 13.38 15.37 0.38
CA SER A 137 14.63 15.50 1.13
C SER A 137 15.81 14.76 0.51
N GLY A 138 15.66 14.21 -0.70
CA GLY A 138 16.71 13.49 -1.44
C GLY A 138 16.89 12.02 -1.05
N PHE A 139 15.99 11.44 -0.24
CA PHE A 139 16.03 10.03 0.13
C PHE A 139 15.28 9.18 -0.88
N ARG A 140 15.70 7.92 -1.05
CA ARG A 140 14.87 6.88 -1.65
C ARG A 140 14.11 6.14 -0.56
N SER A 141 12.94 5.60 -0.91
CA SER A 141 12.14 4.77 -0.02
C SER A 141 12.22 3.29 -0.38
N VAL A 142 12.29 2.44 0.64
CA VAL A 142 12.03 0.99 0.53
C VAL A 142 10.73 0.71 1.27
N LEU A 143 9.67 0.43 0.51
CA LEU A 143 8.35 0.10 1.04
C LEU A 143 8.32 -1.40 1.38
N VAL A 144 8.39 -1.74 2.66
CA VAL A 144 8.36 -3.12 3.14
C VAL A 144 6.91 -3.54 3.31
N SER A 145 6.28 -3.95 2.21
CA SER A 145 4.90 -4.44 2.15
C SER A 145 4.71 -5.34 0.93
N ALA A 146 3.77 -6.28 1.03
CA ALA A 146 3.28 -7.07 -0.10
C ALA A 146 2.01 -6.46 -0.73
N ASP A 147 1.50 -5.35 -0.20
CA ASP A 147 0.30 -4.71 -0.72
C ASP A 147 0.56 -4.12 -2.11
N LYS A 148 -0.22 -4.55 -3.09
CA LYS A 148 -0.10 -4.07 -4.47
C LYS A 148 -0.39 -2.57 -4.59
N ASP A 149 -1.18 -2.01 -3.70
CA ASP A 149 -1.65 -0.62 -3.79
C ASP A 149 -0.49 0.34 -3.56
N LEU A 150 0.46 -0.02 -2.71
CA LEU A 150 1.67 0.77 -2.45
C LEU A 150 2.63 0.84 -3.65
N SER A 151 2.46 0.00 -4.67
CA SER A 151 3.22 0.14 -5.93
C SER A 151 2.93 1.46 -6.64
N GLN A 152 1.81 2.12 -6.34
CA GLN A 152 1.49 3.44 -6.88
C GLN A 152 2.49 4.52 -6.46
N LEU A 153 3.16 4.33 -5.32
CA LEU A 153 4.08 5.30 -4.72
C LEU A 153 5.48 5.24 -5.32
N LEU A 154 5.81 4.21 -6.11
CA LEU A 154 7.17 3.95 -6.58
C LEU A 154 7.63 4.99 -7.60
N GLY A 155 8.60 5.81 -7.20
CA GLY A 155 9.39 6.67 -8.09
C GLY A 155 10.61 5.95 -8.66
N GLU A 156 11.45 6.71 -9.39
CA GLU A 156 12.63 6.18 -10.11
C GLU A 156 13.60 5.40 -9.20
N HIS A 157 13.80 5.87 -7.96
CA HIS A 157 14.76 5.28 -7.03
C HIS A 157 14.11 4.44 -5.94
N ASP A 158 12.78 4.43 -5.87
CA ASP A 158 12.06 3.71 -4.82
C ASP A 158 11.96 2.22 -5.14
N GLU A 159 11.73 1.43 -4.10
CA GLU A 159 11.58 -0.01 -4.22
C GLU A 159 10.51 -0.49 -3.26
N GLN A 160 9.72 -1.46 -3.69
CA GLN A 160 8.85 -2.22 -2.83
C GLN A 160 9.46 -3.60 -2.57
N TRP A 161 9.32 -4.08 -1.34
CA TRP A 161 9.87 -5.33 -0.85
C TRP A 161 8.81 -6.17 -0.14
N ASP A 162 8.36 -7.23 -0.82
CA ASP A 162 7.67 -8.35 -0.18
C ASP A 162 8.72 -9.16 0.61
N PHE A 163 8.89 -8.81 1.89
CA PHE A 163 9.87 -9.43 2.77
C PHE A 163 9.61 -10.94 2.93
N ALA A 164 8.33 -11.32 2.99
CA ALA A 164 7.89 -12.70 3.19
C ALA A 164 8.35 -13.62 2.05
N ARG A 165 8.29 -13.14 0.81
CA ARG A 165 8.70 -13.89 -0.39
C ARG A 165 10.10 -13.55 -0.87
N GLY A 166 10.77 -12.59 -0.24
CA GLY A 166 12.09 -12.11 -0.67
C GLY A 166 12.08 -11.40 -2.02
N GLN A 167 10.93 -10.91 -2.48
CA GLN A 167 10.78 -10.27 -3.79
C GLN A 167 10.89 -8.76 -3.68
N ARG A 168 11.65 -8.15 -4.59
CA ARG A 168 11.83 -6.70 -4.65
C ARG A 168 11.57 -6.18 -6.06
N TRP A 169 11.01 -4.98 -6.18
CA TRP A 169 10.81 -4.32 -7.47
C TRP A 169 10.79 -2.80 -7.31
N GLY A 170 11.33 -2.09 -8.30
CA GLY A 170 11.14 -0.64 -8.44
C GLY A 170 10.03 -0.32 -9.44
N ALA A 171 9.88 0.97 -9.78
CA ALA A 171 8.86 1.44 -10.72
C ALA A 171 8.86 0.69 -12.06
N ALA A 172 10.04 0.38 -12.63
CA ALA A 172 10.16 -0.38 -13.88
C ALA A 172 9.63 -1.83 -13.81
N GLY A 173 9.49 -2.39 -12.61
CA GLY A 173 8.90 -3.73 -12.40
C GLY A 173 7.37 -3.71 -12.28
N VAL A 174 6.75 -2.54 -12.14
CA VAL A 174 5.30 -2.40 -11.95
C VAL A 174 4.50 -2.84 -13.17
N PRO A 175 4.85 -2.48 -14.43
CA PRO A 175 4.10 -2.94 -15.60
C PRO A 175 3.99 -4.47 -15.71
N GLY A 176 5.05 -5.19 -15.35
CA GLY A 176 5.04 -6.66 -15.35
C GLY A 176 4.15 -7.29 -14.27
N ARG A 177 3.83 -6.53 -13.21
CA ARG A 177 2.98 -6.98 -12.08
C ARG A 177 1.53 -6.56 -12.25
N HIS A 178 1.30 -5.30 -12.62
CA HIS A 178 -0.04 -4.68 -12.61
C HIS A 178 -0.58 -4.40 -14.02
N GLY A 179 0.27 -4.46 -15.05
CA GLY A 179 -0.12 -4.15 -16.43
C GLY A 179 -0.18 -2.66 -16.77
N VAL A 180 0.18 -1.80 -15.82
CA VAL A 180 0.21 -0.32 -15.93
C VAL A 180 1.46 0.24 -15.27
N GLU A 181 1.80 1.50 -15.54
CA GLU A 181 2.90 2.19 -14.88
C GLU A 181 2.59 2.47 -13.40
N ALA A 182 3.62 2.69 -12.58
CA ALA A 182 3.46 2.93 -11.14
C ALA A 182 2.44 4.05 -10.85
N HIS A 183 2.61 5.21 -11.50
CA HIS A 183 1.72 6.36 -11.34
C HIS A 183 0.27 6.12 -11.82
N GLN A 184 0.01 5.02 -12.54
CA GLN A 184 -1.30 4.65 -13.07
C GLN A 184 -2.02 3.59 -12.23
N VAL A 185 -1.39 3.06 -11.16
CA VAL A 185 -1.97 1.97 -10.35
C VAL A 185 -3.29 2.41 -9.69
N ALA A 186 -3.36 3.62 -9.14
CA ALA A 186 -4.60 4.14 -8.55
C ALA A 186 -5.72 4.28 -9.59
N ASP A 187 -5.42 4.88 -10.75
CA ASP A 187 -6.35 5.01 -11.87
C ASP A 187 -6.85 3.64 -12.37
N PHE A 188 -5.94 2.67 -12.43
CA PHE A 188 -6.26 1.31 -12.80
C PHE A 188 -7.24 0.67 -11.82
N LEU A 189 -7.00 0.79 -10.51
CA LEU A 189 -7.89 0.27 -9.47
C LEU A 189 -9.24 1.01 -9.44
N ALA A 190 -9.27 2.30 -9.72
CA ALA A 190 -10.52 3.04 -9.87
C ALA A 190 -11.39 2.48 -11.01
N LEU A 191 -10.76 2.07 -12.12
CA LEU A 191 -11.44 1.46 -13.26
C LEU A 191 -11.84 0.01 -12.99
N THR A 192 -10.95 -0.81 -12.43
CA THR A 192 -11.18 -2.26 -12.26
C THR A 192 -11.88 -2.65 -10.97
N GLY A 193 -11.87 -1.75 -9.99
CA GLY A 193 -12.24 -2.06 -8.62
C GLY A 193 -11.17 -2.83 -7.86
N ASP A 194 -11.45 -3.05 -6.59
CA ASP A 194 -10.69 -3.91 -5.70
C ASP A 194 -11.64 -4.74 -4.81
N PRO A 195 -11.81 -6.05 -5.07
CA PRO A 195 -12.68 -6.88 -4.25
C PRO A 195 -12.16 -7.09 -2.82
N VAL A 196 -10.85 -6.95 -2.57
CA VAL A 196 -10.27 -7.07 -1.20
C VAL A 196 -10.78 -5.93 -0.33
N ASP A 197 -10.91 -4.74 -0.91
CA ASP A 197 -11.38 -3.52 -0.25
C ASP A 197 -12.87 -3.22 -0.51
N ASN A 198 -13.58 -4.17 -1.13
CA ASN A 198 -14.99 -4.07 -1.50
C ASN A 198 -15.30 -2.87 -2.43
N ILE A 199 -14.34 -2.48 -3.27
CA ILE A 199 -14.49 -1.44 -4.29
C ILE A 199 -14.94 -2.11 -5.60
N PRO A 200 -16.11 -1.77 -6.17
CA PRO A 200 -16.70 -2.51 -7.29
C PRO A 200 -16.04 -2.25 -8.65
N GLY A 201 -15.43 -1.08 -8.85
CA GLY A 201 -14.93 -0.64 -10.15
C GLY A 201 -16.03 -0.27 -11.14
N VAL A 202 -15.66 -0.03 -12.40
CA VAL A 202 -16.59 0.31 -13.48
C VAL A 202 -17.09 -0.97 -14.17
N PRO A 203 -18.41 -1.25 -14.17
CA PRO A 203 -18.95 -2.48 -14.75
C PRO A 203 -18.56 -2.68 -16.22
N GLY A 204 -17.91 -3.81 -16.50
CA GLY A 204 -17.46 -4.17 -17.85
C GLY A 204 -16.06 -3.68 -18.21
N ILE A 205 -15.40 -2.91 -17.33
CA ILE A 205 -14.00 -2.51 -17.49
C ILE A 205 -13.11 -3.41 -16.64
N GLY A 206 -12.62 -4.49 -17.25
CA GLY A 206 -11.63 -5.38 -16.63
C GLY A 206 -10.19 -4.90 -16.87
N ALA A 207 -9.24 -5.56 -16.21
CA ALA A 207 -7.80 -5.22 -16.24
C ALA A 207 -7.23 -4.94 -17.64
N LYS A 208 -7.55 -5.78 -18.64
CA LYS A 208 -7.05 -5.59 -20.02
C LYS A 208 -7.57 -4.30 -20.66
N THR A 209 -8.84 -3.98 -20.42
CA THR A 209 -9.46 -2.76 -20.93
C THR A 209 -8.91 -1.53 -20.22
N ALA A 210 -8.84 -1.57 -18.88
CA ALA A 210 -8.27 -0.49 -18.09
C ALA A 210 -6.82 -0.18 -18.49
N ALA A 211 -5.97 -1.21 -18.61
CA ALA A 211 -4.58 -1.04 -19.05
C ALA A 211 -4.48 -0.45 -20.47
N ALA A 212 -5.32 -0.90 -21.41
CA ALA A 212 -5.33 -0.35 -22.77
C ALA A 212 -5.78 1.11 -22.81
N LEU A 213 -6.78 1.49 -22.00
CA LEU A 213 -7.24 2.87 -21.88
C LEU A 213 -6.15 3.75 -21.25
N LEU A 214 -5.54 3.32 -20.15
CA LEU A 214 -4.47 4.08 -19.48
C LEU A 214 -3.20 4.17 -20.32
N ALA A 215 -2.87 3.15 -21.10
CA ALA A 215 -1.78 3.23 -22.08
C ALA A 215 -2.05 4.27 -23.18
N HIS A 216 -3.33 4.49 -23.54
CA HIS A 216 -3.71 5.45 -24.58
C HIS A 216 -3.85 6.88 -24.05
N PHE A 217 -4.52 7.05 -22.90
CA PHE A 217 -4.86 8.35 -22.33
C PHE A 217 -3.85 8.87 -21.31
N GLY A 218 -3.03 8.00 -20.73
CA GLY A 218 -2.03 8.34 -19.73
C GLY A 218 -2.57 8.37 -18.30
N SER A 219 -3.74 8.97 -18.07
CA SER A 219 -4.39 9.04 -16.75
C SER A 219 -5.92 8.90 -16.84
N LEU A 220 -6.56 8.67 -15.69
CA LEU A 220 -8.01 8.65 -15.58
C LEU A 220 -8.63 10.02 -15.94
N ASP A 221 -8.06 11.13 -15.48
CA ASP A 221 -8.54 12.48 -15.81
C ASP A 221 -8.50 12.74 -17.32
N ALA A 222 -7.40 12.37 -17.99
CA ALA A 222 -7.25 12.54 -19.43
C ALA A 222 -8.20 11.63 -20.22
N LEU A 223 -8.50 10.44 -19.69
CA LEU A 223 -9.49 9.52 -20.24
C LEU A 223 -10.90 10.11 -20.12
N LEU A 224 -11.27 10.62 -18.95
CA LEU A 224 -12.60 11.19 -18.70
C LEU A 224 -12.85 12.48 -19.51
N ALA A 225 -11.80 13.26 -19.77
CA ALA A 225 -11.89 14.44 -20.62
C ALA A 225 -12.07 14.15 -22.12
N ARG A 226 -11.88 12.90 -22.55
CA ARG A 226 -11.85 12.47 -23.96
C ARG A 226 -12.66 11.17 -24.20
N VAL A 227 -13.70 10.94 -23.39
CA VAL A 227 -14.52 9.71 -23.43
C VAL A 227 -15.13 9.46 -24.82
N GLU A 228 -15.45 10.53 -25.55
CA GLU A 228 -15.99 10.49 -26.90
C GLU A 228 -15.03 9.89 -27.94
N GLU A 229 -13.73 9.80 -27.64
CA GLU A 229 -12.74 9.14 -28.50
C GLU A 229 -12.77 7.62 -28.36
N ILE A 230 -13.23 7.11 -27.21
CA ILE A 230 -13.18 5.68 -26.87
C ILE A 230 -13.83 4.81 -27.94
N PRO A 231 -15.04 5.11 -28.49
CA PRO A 231 -15.69 4.27 -29.51
C PRO A 231 -14.85 4.04 -30.77
N PHE A 232 -13.90 4.92 -31.07
CA PHE A 232 -13.03 4.82 -32.25
C PHE A 232 -11.73 4.04 -31.99
N LEU A 233 -11.46 3.67 -30.74
CA LEU A 233 -10.32 2.84 -30.39
C LEU A 233 -10.51 1.40 -30.88
N ARG A 234 -9.38 0.75 -31.21
CA ARG A 234 -9.35 -0.68 -31.56
C ARG A 234 -9.44 -1.57 -30.32
N LEU A 235 -10.49 -1.36 -29.53
CA LEU A 235 -10.79 -2.06 -28.29
C LEU A 235 -12.13 -2.81 -28.45
N ARG A 236 -12.16 -4.08 -28.02
CA ARG A 236 -13.42 -4.86 -28.05
C ARG A 236 -14.43 -4.24 -27.09
N GLY A 237 -15.61 -3.89 -27.61
CA GLY A 237 -16.67 -3.28 -26.79
C GLY A 237 -16.44 -1.81 -26.47
N ALA A 238 -15.59 -1.11 -27.24
CA ALA A 238 -15.25 0.30 -27.05
C ALA A 238 -16.45 1.22 -26.84
N ALA A 239 -17.47 1.15 -27.70
CA ALA A 239 -18.69 1.96 -27.57
C ALA A 239 -19.39 1.75 -26.21
N ARG A 240 -19.51 0.49 -25.76
CA ARG A 240 -20.08 0.17 -24.44
C ARG A 240 -19.21 0.64 -23.29
N CYS A 241 -17.88 0.66 -23.46
CA CYS A 241 -16.98 1.22 -22.44
C CYS A 241 -17.20 2.72 -22.29
N ALA A 242 -17.34 3.45 -23.42
CA ALA A 242 -17.62 4.88 -23.42
C ALA A 242 -18.96 5.21 -22.73
N GLU A 243 -19.99 4.37 -22.89
CA GLU A 243 -21.28 4.56 -22.20
C GLU A 243 -21.22 4.35 -20.67
N ARG A 244 -20.15 3.72 -20.16
CA ARG A 244 -19.99 3.38 -18.73
C ARG A 244 -19.07 4.35 -17.98
N LEU A 245 -18.35 5.19 -18.71
CA LEU A 245 -17.41 6.21 -18.22
C LEU A 245 -18.06 7.59 -18.32
#